data_AF-A0AAJ6LFE3-F1
#
_entry.id   AF-A0AAJ6LFE3-F1
#
_cell.length_a   1.000
_cell.length_b   1.000
_cell.length_c   1.000
_cell.angle_alpha   90.00
_cell.angle_beta   90.00
_cell.angle_gamma   90.00
#
_symmetry.space_group_name_H-M   'P 1'
#
loop_
_entity.id
_entity.type
_entity.pdbx_description
1 polymer ?
#
loop_
_entity_poly.entity_id
_entity_poly.type
_entity_poly.pdbx_seq_one_letter_code
_entity_poly.pdbx_strand_id
1 'polypeptide(L)' 'MTTLNTWRVATAVNGSEINVKLVPLKRQQNTNDGLIWVEVGHMIQLESGETLPMNLDGLSFYTGVNQLYRLNELN' A
#
# COMPACT_ATOMS: atom_id res chain seq x y z
N MET A 1 -0.01 15.70 -0.06
CA MET A 1 0.05 15.01 -1.36
C MET A 1 0.80 13.74 -1.07
N THR A 2 0.16 12.57 -1.06
CA THR A 2 0.82 11.34 -0.59
C THR A 2 2.12 11.09 -1.33
N THR A 3 3.24 11.13 -0.59
CA THR A 3 4.57 10.91 -1.17
C THR A 3 4.79 9.41 -1.42
N LEU A 4 4.81 9.01 -2.69
CA LEU A 4 5.02 7.61 -3.09
C LEU A 4 6.52 7.26 -3.15
N ASN A 5 6.80 5.96 -3.08
CA ASN A 5 8.14 5.37 -3.21
C ASN A 5 9.16 5.82 -2.14
N THR A 6 8.71 6.43 -1.04
CA THR A 6 9.53 6.77 0.13
C THR A 6 9.29 5.77 1.26
N TRP A 7 10.36 5.38 1.95
CA TRP A 7 10.28 4.49 3.11
C TRP A 7 9.57 5.17 4.28
N ARG A 8 8.68 4.44 4.93
CA ARG A 8 7.88 4.85 6.09
C ARG A 8 7.83 3.71 7.10
N VAL A 9 7.60 4.06 8.36
CA VAL A 9 7.38 3.07 9.42
C VAL A 9 5.89 2.80 9.55
N ALA A 10 5.52 1.52 9.54
CA ALA A 10 4.18 1.05 9.89
C ALA A 10 4.23 0.31 11.23
N THR A 11 3.22 0.51 12.07
CA THR A 11 3.17 -0.03 13.43
C THR A 11 2.01 -1.02 13.58
N ALA A 12 2.26 -2.15 14.20
CA ALA A 12 1.24 -3.12 14.59
C ALA A 12 0.69 -2.83 16.00
N VAL A 13 -0.43 -3.46 16.35
CA VAL A 13 -1.11 -3.25 17.65
C VAL A 13 -0.26 -3.66 18.86
N ASN A 14 0.72 -4.53 18.67
CA ASN A 14 1.66 -4.96 19.71
C ASN A 14 2.91 -4.08 19.80
N GLY A 15 2.99 -2.99 19.02
CA GLY A 15 4.13 -2.09 18.96
C GLY A 15 5.26 -2.53 18.02
N SER A 16 5.12 -3.64 17.29
CA SER A 16 6.10 -4.03 16.27
C SER A 16 6.08 -3.03 15.11
N GLU A 17 7.27 -2.66 14.62
CA GLU A 17 7.45 -1.70 13.54
C GLU A 17 8.14 -2.34 12.35
N ILE A 18 7.71 -1.98 11.14
CA ILE A 18 8.33 -2.40 9.88
C ILE A 18 8.46 -1.23 8.91
N ASN A 19 9.50 -1.25 8.08
CA ASN A 19 9.65 -0.30 6.99
C ASN A 19 8.86 -0.74 5.76
N VAL A 20 8.14 0.20 5.17
CA VAL A 20 7.31 -0.01 3.99
C VAL A 20 7.36 1.19 3.04
N LYS A 21 6.99 0.97 1.78
CA LYS A 21 6.75 2.01 0.78
C LYS A 21 5.31 1.97 0.32
N LEU A 22 4.72 3.14 0.07
CA LEU A 22 3.52 3.24 -0.77
C LEU A 22 3.93 3.20 -2.24
N VAL A 23 3.31 2.32 -3.00
CA VAL A 23 3.50 2.19 -4.45
C VAL A 23 2.15 2.26 -5.17
N PRO A 24 2.07 2.78 -6.40
CA PRO A 24 0.80 2.91 -7.10
C PRO A 24 0.21 1.54 -7.44
N LEU A 25 -1.09 1.36 -7.14
CA LEU A 25 -1.88 0.23 -7.61
C LEU A 25 -2.34 0.53 -9.03
N LYS A 26 -1.74 -0.12 -10.02
CA LYS A 26 -2.20 -0.03 -11.41
C LYS A 26 -3.11 -1.21 -11.74
N ARG A 27 -4.26 -0.91 -12.34
CA ARG A 27 -5.16 -1.93 -12.91
C ARG A 27 -5.39 -1.63 -14.38
N GLN A 28 -5.57 -2.69 -15.15
CA GLN A 28 -5.99 -2.57 -16.53
C GLN A 28 -7.48 -2.26 -16.56
N GLN A 29 -7.87 -1.22 -17.29
CA GLN A 29 -9.26 -0.82 -17.49
C GLN A 29 -9.57 -0.78 -18.99
N ASN A 30 -10.78 -1.21 -19.33
CA ASN A 30 -11.28 -1.14 -20.69
C ASN A 30 -11.85 0.25 -20.96
N THR A 31 -11.51 0.81 -22.11
CA THR A 31 -11.97 2.12 -22.59
C THR A 31 -12.46 1.97 -24.03
N ASN A 32 -13.14 3.00 -24.56
CA ASN A 32 -13.59 2.99 -25.95
C ASN A 32 -12.43 2.85 -26.96
N ASP A 33 -11.21 3.22 -26.56
CA ASP A 33 -9.99 3.16 -27.37
C ASP A 33 -9.11 1.95 -27.06
N GLY A 34 -9.58 1.03 -26.20
CA GLY A 34 -8.88 -0.21 -25.82
C GLY A 34 -8.50 -0.29 -24.34
N LEU A 35 -7.55 -1.18 -24.02
CA LEU A 35 -7.12 -1.44 -22.64
C LEU A 35 -5.98 -0.50 -22.24
N ILE A 36 -6.18 0.26 -21.16
CA ILE A 36 -5.15 1.14 -20.58
C ILE A 36 -4.84 0.75 -19.13
N TRP A 37 -3.64 1.07 -18.66
CA TRP A 37 -3.28 0.94 -17.24
C TRP A 37 -3.59 2.24 -16.51
N VAL A 38 -4.43 2.14 -15.48
CA VAL A 38 -4.86 3.28 -14.66
C VAL A 38 -4.42 3.06 -13.23
N GLU A 39 -3.91 4.11 -12.60
CA GLU A 39 -3.67 4.13 -11.16
C GLU A 39 -5.01 4.26 -10.44
N VAL A 40 -5.36 3.24 -9.65
CA VAL A 40 -6.67 3.13 -8.99
C VAL A 40 -6.56 3.16 -7.47
N GLY A 41 -5.36 3.42 -6.93
CA GLY A 41 -5.08 3.48 -5.51
C GLY A 41 -3.61 3.22 -5.23
N HIS A 42 -3.32 2.75 -4.03
CA HIS A 42 -1.96 2.41 -3.61
C HIS A 42 -1.88 1.01 -3.02
N MET A 43 -0.67 0.44 -3.01
CA MET A 43 -0.29 -0.78 -2.34
C MET A 43 0.87 -0.49 -1.38
N ILE A 44 1.15 -1.44 -0.51
CA ILE A 44 2.31 -1.45 0.35
C ILE A 44 3.39 -2.33 -0.27
N GLN A 45 4.63 -1.85 -0.31
CA GLN A 45 5.79 -2.66 -0.63
C GLN A 45 6.64 -2.86 0.63
N LEU A 46 6.95 -4.11 0.95
CA LEU A 46 7.85 -4.48 2.04
C LEU A 46 9.32 -4.32 1.61
N GLU A 47 10.25 -4.33 2.57
CA GLU A 47 11.70 -4.36 2.28
C GLU A 47 12.12 -5.54 1.40
N SER A 48 11.40 -6.67 1.47
CA SER A 48 11.60 -7.83 0.60
C SER A 48 11.28 -7.56 -0.88
N GLY A 49 10.57 -6.47 -1.18
CA GLY A 49 10.05 -6.14 -2.51
C GLY A 49 8.64 -6.67 -2.76
N GLU A 50 8.11 -7.52 -1.89
CA GLU A 50 6.73 -8.01 -1.94
C GLU A 50 5.72 -6.86 -1.82
N THR A 51 4.65 -6.91 -2.62
CA THR A 51 3.57 -5.93 -2.59
C THR A 51 2.30 -6.52 -1.98
N LEU A 52 1.71 -5.80 -1.03
CA LEU A 52 0.50 -6.16 -0.31
C LEU A 52 -0.61 -5.14 -0.60
N PRO A 53 -1.87 -5.59 -0.74
CA PRO A 53 -3.00 -4.69 -0.86
C PRO A 53 -3.22 -3.91 0.44
N MET A 54 -3.60 -2.65 0.32
CA MET A 54 -4.12 -1.90 1.46
C MET A 54 -5.59 -2.23 1.71
N ASN A 55 -6.02 -2.04 2.96
CA ASN A 55 -7.41 -2.06 3.36
C ASN A 55 -8.15 -0.83 2.81
N LEU A 56 -9.48 -0.87 2.85
CA LEU A 56 -10.35 0.20 2.34
C LEU A 56 -10.19 1.54 3.06
N ASP A 57 -9.61 1.55 4.26
CA ASP A 57 -9.29 2.77 5.00
C ASP A 57 -8.09 3.54 4.43
N GLY A 58 -7.32 2.91 3.53
CA GLY A 58 -6.12 3.49 2.91
C GLY A 58 -4.92 3.68 3.85
N LEU A 59 -5.03 3.27 5.11
CA LEU A 59 -4.02 3.49 6.15
C LEU A 59 -3.50 2.20 6.77
N SER A 60 -4.18 1.08 6.54
CA SER A 60 -3.82 -0.20 7.14
C SER A 60 -3.70 -1.32 6.11
N PHE A 61 -2.96 -2.37 6.48
CA PHE A 61 -2.71 -3.53 5.64
C PHE A 61 -2.34 -4.75 6.50
N TYR A 62 -2.46 -5.94 5.93
CA TYR A 62 -2.11 -7.19 6.60
C TYR A 62 -0.86 -7.80 5.97
N THR A 63 0.12 -8.19 6.80
CA THR A 63 1.28 -9.01 6.36
C THR A 63 0.99 -10.51 6.48
N GLY A 64 -0.13 -10.88 7.10
CA GLY A 64 -0.54 -12.26 7.35
C GLY A 64 -1.80 -12.32 8.20
N VAL A 65 -2.22 -13.54 8.56
CA VAL A 65 -3.42 -13.77 9.38
C VAL A 65 -3.26 -13.07 10.73
N ASN A 66 -4.19 -12.16 11.06
CA ASN A 66 -4.19 -11.35 12.28
C ASN A 66 -2.96 -10.44 12.47
N GLN A 67 -2.19 -10.17 11.42
CA GLN A 67 -1.02 -9.28 11.48
C GLN A 67 -1.32 -7.93 10.81
N LEU A 68 -2.12 -7.11 11.48
CA LEU A 68 -2.50 -5.77 11.02
C LEU A 68 -1.41 -4.74 11.35
N TYR A 69 -0.99 -4.00 10.33
CA TYR A 69 -0.12 -2.83 10.46
C TYR A 69 -0.85 -1.57 10.00
N ARG A 70 -0.46 -0.43 10.56
CA ARG A 70 -1.02 0.90 10.22
C ARG A 70 0.07 1.91 9.94
N LEU A 71 -0.21 2.81 9.01
CA LEU A 71 0.52 4.06 8.81
C LEU A 71 -0.17 5.15 9.62
N ASN A 72 0.60 5.92 10.39
CA ASN A 72 0.05 7.01 11.21
C ASN A 72 -0.45 8.18 10.36
N GLU A 73 0.16 8.41 9.20
CA GLU A 73 -0.21 9.48 8.27
C GLU A 73 0.28 9.20 6.84
N LEU A 74 -0.51 9.66 5.85
CA LEU A 74 -0.15 9.67 4.43
C LEU A 74 0.33 11.07 4.04
N ASN A 75 1.50 11.49 4.56
CA ASN A 75 2.10 12.77 4.15
C ASN A 75 2.40 12.83 2.65
#